data_AF-A0AAE7JAJ9-F1
#
_entry.id   AF-A0AAE7JAJ9-F1
#
_cell.length_a   1.000
_cell.length_b   1.000
_cell.length_c   1.000
_cell.angle_alpha   90.00
_cell.angle_beta   90.00
_cell.angle_gamma   90.00
#
_symmetry.space_group_name_H-M   'P 1'
#
loop_
_entity.id
_entity.type
_entity.pdbx_description
1 polymer ?
#
loop_
_entity_poly.entity_id
_entity_poly.type
_entity_poly.pdbx_seq_one_letter_code
_entity_poly.pdbx_strand_id
1 'polypeptide(L)' 'MGRCAIPTSSWSRWRPITLAHGLRAGAYSHPHRDPFDRMLAAQAELERLVLLSADPELTTFPCQTLW' A
#
# COMPACT_ATOMS: atom_id res chain seq x y z
N MET A 1 -13.12 26.74 7.20
CA MET A 1 -13.91 25.56 6.75
C MET A 1 -13.80 25.43 5.23
N GLY A 2 -12.70 24.85 4.74
CA GLY A 2 -12.53 24.53 3.32
C GLY A 2 -12.98 23.10 3.08
N ARG A 3 -14.05 22.90 2.30
CA ARG A 3 -14.49 21.55 1.92
C ARG A 3 -13.48 21.03 0.90
N CYS A 4 -12.76 19.96 1.25
CA CYS A 4 -11.99 19.18 0.30
C CYS A 4 -12.99 18.57 -0.69
N ALA A 5 -13.01 19.09 -1.92
CA ALA A 5 -13.79 18.51 -3.00
C ALA A 5 -13.08 17.23 -3.44
N ILE A 6 -13.49 16.10 -2.87
CA ILE A 6 -13.11 14.76 -3.37
C ILE A 6 -13.77 14.55 -4.74
N PRO A 7 -13.01 14.46 -5.85
CA PRO A 7 -13.58 14.24 -7.17
C PRO A 7 -14.25 12.86 -7.23
N THR A 8 -15.50 12.81 -7.68
CA THR A 8 -16.35 11.61 -7.60
C THR A 8 -16.25 10.66 -8.81
N SER A 9 -15.32 10.85 -9.72
CA SER A 9 -15.15 9.97 -10.88
C SER A 9 -14.04 8.95 -10.62
N SER A 10 -14.43 7.69 -10.34
CA SER A 10 -13.56 6.52 -10.09
C SER A 10 -12.96 6.43 -8.68
N TRP A 11 -13.83 6.31 -7.67
CA TRP A 11 -13.46 6.06 -6.26
C TRP A 11 -12.61 4.81 -6.02
N SER A 12 -12.71 3.81 -6.89
CA SER A 12 -11.97 2.55 -6.74
C SER A 12 -11.52 2.06 -8.10
N ARG A 13 -10.33 2.49 -8.54
CA ARG A 13 -9.67 1.85 -9.66
C ARG A 13 -8.94 0.61 -9.14
N TRP A 14 -9.47 -0.55 -9.47
CA TRP A 14 -8.77 -1.81 -9.26
C TRP A 14 -7.42 -1.79 -9.98
N ARG A 15 -6.38 -2.23 -9.29
CA ARG A 15 -5.03 -2.39 -9.85
C ARG A 15 -4.62 -3.87 -9.79
N PRO A 16 -4.03 -4.41 -10.88
CA PRO A 16 -3.60 -5.79 -10.91
C PRO A 16 -2.33 -5.99 -10.08
N ILE A 17 -2.21 -7.16 -9.45
CA ILE A 17 -0.96 -7.59 -8.83
C ILE A 17 -0.05 -8.15 -9.92
N THR A 18 1.19 -7.68 -9.96
CA THR A 18 2.20 -8.14 -10.92
C THR A 18 3.23 -9.04 -10.25
N LEU A 19 4.00 -9.78 -11.05
CA LEU A 19 5.13 -10.58 -10.55
C LEU A 19 6.14 -9.71 -9.78
N ALA A 20 6.36 -8.46 -10.21
CA ALA A 20 7.25 -7.54 -9.53
C ALA A 20 6.78 -7.24 -8.08
N HIS A 21 5.47 -7.12 -7.86
CA HIS A 21 4.91 -6.95 -6.50
C HIS A 21 5.21 -8.18 -5.64
N GLY A 22 5.02 -9.39 -6.20
CA GLY A 22 5.30 -10.64 -5.49
C GLY A 22 6.78 -10.83 -5.13
N LEU A 23 7.69 -10.57 -6.08
CA LEU A 23 9.14 -10.62 -5.83
C LEU A 23 9.55 -9.62 -4.75
N ARG A 24 9.00 -8.40 -4.80
CA ARG A 24 9.30 -7.37 -3.81
C ARG A 24 8.78 -7.73 -2.42
N ALA A 25 7.55 -8.23 -2.33
CA ALA A 25 6.93 -8.68 -1.09
C ALA A 25 7.72 -9.81 -0.40
N GLY A 26 8.24 -10.76 -1.19
CA GLY A 26 9.09 -11.85 -0.70
C GLY A 26 10.49 -11.39 -0.26
N ALA A 27 11.00 -10.29 -0.83
CA ALA A 27 12.32 -9.75 -0.51
C ALA A 27 12.37 -8.89 0.76
N TYR A 28 11.24 -8.60 1.40
CA TYR A 28 11.25 -7.85 2.67
C TYR A 28 11.87 -8.68 3.81
N SER A 29 12.87 -8.09 4.45
CA SER A 29 13.54 -8.63 5.64
C SER A 29 12.74 -8.49 6.94
N HIS A 30 11.60 -7.77 6.91
CA HIS A 30 10.76 -7.54 8.08
C HIS A 30 10.25 -8.86 8.68
N PRO A 31 10.12 -8.98 10.00
CA PRO A 31 9.56 -10.17 10.63
C PRO A 31 8.04 -10.29 10.42
N HIS A 32 7.36 -9.21 10.00
CA HIS A 32 5.91 -9.19 9.79
C HIS A 32 5.50 -10.26 8.77
N ARG A 33 4.59 -11.15 9.17
CA ARG A 33 4.35 -12.44 8.49
C ARG A 33 3.15 -12.45 7.57
N ASP A 34 2.30 -11.43 7.61
CA ASP A 34 1.11 -11.44 6.77
C ASP A 34 1.50 -11.28 5.28
N PRO A 35 1.21 -12.27 4.43
CA PRO A 35 1.59 -12.22 3.02
C PRO A 35 0.83 -11.15 2.24
N PHE A 36 -0.36 -10.73 2.69
CA PHE A 36 -1.15 -9.68 2.05
C PHE A 36 -0.63 -8.30 2.42
N ASP A 37 -0.26 -8.05 3.69
CA ASP A 37 0.36 -6.79 4.10
C ASP A 37 1.64 -6.51 3.31
N ARG A 38 2.47 -7.55 3.14
CA ARG A 38 3.68 -7.47 2.31
C ARG A 38 3.35 -7.14 0.87
N MET A 39 2.29 -7.73 0.32
CA MET A 39 1.88 -7.47 -1.05
C MET A 39 1.36 -6.03 -1.21
N LEU A 40 0.57 -5.54 -0.26
CA LEU A 40 0.06 -4.17 -0.24
C LEU A 40 1.20 -3.15 -0.12
N ALA A 41 2.14 -3.38 0.79
CA ALA A 41 3.32 -2.55 0.95
C ALA A 41 4.19 -2.55 -0.31
N ALA A 42 4.42 -3.73 -0.93
CA ALA A 42 5.19 -3.85 -2.18
C ALA A 42 4.55 -3.11 -3.34
N GLN A 43 3.23 -3.22 -3.49
CA GLN A 43 2.50 -2.49 -4.52
C GLN A 43 2.55 -0.98 -4.25
N ALA A 44 2.33 -0.54 -3.00
CA ALA A 44 2.38 0.86 -2.64
C ALA A 44 3.78 1.47 -2.85
N GLU A 45 4.83 0.74 -2.48
CA GLU A 45 6.22 1.15 -2.71
C GLU A 45 6.53 1.30 -4.21
N LEU A 46 6.30 0.24 -4.99
CA LEU A 46 6.67 0.21 -6.41
C LEU A 46 5.84 1.19 -7.25
N GLU A 47 4.57 1.38 -6.89
CA GLU A 47 3.66 2.27 -7.61
C GLU A 47 3.60 3.69 -7.01
N ARG A 48 4.37 3.96 -5.94
CA ARG A 48 4.44 5.25 -5.23
C ARG A 48 3.07 5.71 -4.73
N LEU A 49 2.29 4.79 -4.18
CA LEU A 49 0.99 5.05 -3.58
C LEU A 49 1.12 5.26 -2.07
N VAL A 50 0.11 5.94 -1.50
CA VAL A 50 -0.05 6.03 -0.05
C VAL A 50 -0.99 4.90 0.39
N LEU A 51 -0.51 4.05 1.30
CA LEU A 51 -1.28 2.96 1.89
C LEU A 51 -2.10 3.51 3.08
N LEU A 52 -3.40 3.69 2.86
CA LEU A 52 -4.33 4.05 3.94
C LEU A 52 -4.58 2.82 4.81
N SER A 53 -4.16 2.84 6.07
CA SER A 53 -4.40 1.73 6.99
C SER A 53 -4.49 2.19 8.44
N ALA A 54 -5.34 1.50 9.20
CA ALA A 54 -5.44 1.68 10.63
C ALA A 54 -4.29 0.98 11.41
N ASP A 55 -3.55 0.10 10.74
CA ASP A 55 -2.54 -0.77 11.34
C ASP A 55 -1.16 -0.08 11.36
N PRO A 56 -0.60 0.20 12.56
CA PRO A 56 0.71 0.84 12.67
C PRO A 56 1.87 -0.06 12.21
N GLU A 57 1.72 -1.38 12.15
CA GLU A 57 2.80 -2.28 11.71
C GLU A 57 3.17 -2.07 10.24
N LEU A 58 2.23 -1.55 9.43
CA LEU A 58 2.51 -1.23 8.03
C LEU A 58 3.50 -0.06 7.86
N THR A 59 3.69 0.76 8.90
CA THR A 59 4.70 1.83 8.88
C THR A 59 6.14 1.29 8.89
N THR A 60 6.32 0.00 9.20
CA THR A 60 7.63 -0.66 9.18
C THR A 60 8.11 -0.96 7.75
N PHE A 61 7.20 -1.00 6.77
CA PHE A 61 7.57 -1.24 5.37
C PHE A 61 8.04 0.06 4.69
N PRO A 62 8.83 -0.04 3.60
CA PRO A 62 9.32 1.12 2.84
C PRO A 62 8.23 1.71 1.91
N CYS A 63 7.01 1.93 2.42
CA CYS A 63 5.92 2.59 1.72
C CYS A 63 5.37 3.75 2.57
N GLN A 64 4.74 4.73 1.92
CA GLN A 64 4.07 5.81 2.63
C GLN A 64 2.72 5.32 3.16
N THR A 65 2.42 5.64 4.42
CA THR A 65 1.16 5.26 5.07
C THR A 65 0.38 6.48 5.55
N LEU A 66 -0.95 6.40 5.54
CA LEU A 66 -1.86 7.40 6.12
C LEU A 66 -2.91 6.68 6.97
N TRP A 67 -3.45 7.37 7.97
CA TRP A 67 -4.39 6.83 8.97
C TRP A 67 -5.60 7.76 9.08
#